data_AF-A0A7V3KPB9-F1
#
_entry.id   AF-A0A7V3KPB9-F1
#
_cell.length_a   1.000
_cell.length_b   1.000
_cell.length_c   1.000
_cell.angle_alpha   90.00
_cell.angle_beta   90.00
_cell.angle_gamma   90.00
#
_symmetry.space_group_name_H-M   'P 1'
#
loop_
_entity.id
_entity.type
_entity.pdbx_description
1 polymer ?
#
loop_
_entity_poly.entity_id
_entity_poly.type
_entity_poly.pdbx_seq_one_letter_code
_entity_poly.pdbx_strand_id
1 'polypeptide(L)'
;MQRFALISVYYKEGIEELVSAIQDAGYQFLSTGGTLEYLRGRGFNVVSVEELTGFPESPGGRVKTLHPVIFAGILARRNKEEDLRFLESHNIPLIDFVVVNLYPFREKLDLELESLLEFIDIGGISLIRAAAKNYFWVTLVCEPGDYKWIAEKVKDGTLNIEDRKLLALRGFRKAIEYDSAIYYELSRRFEADENFLVGSFKKAFDLRYGENPHQKASVYFNTLFEDTFLKRAELLWGTELSYNNILDFYSAWQVVNEFKEPACAIIKHNVPCGVGIGNDLEDAFWKALKSDEESAYGGIVALNGVVDEKLAQTVNDFFFEVLVARDYEEKALELLKKKKKRRIIKVKEGDFYSLEYRFIDRDLLVQERDTRELKREDLRVVAGEFDENWFEDVYFGDKVIKYVKSNA
;
A
#
# COMPACT_ATOMS: atom_id res chain seq x y z
N MET A 1 21.41 24.06 29.61
CA MET A 1 21.55 24.06 28.14
C MET A 1 20.21 24.40 27.49
N GLN A 2 20.25 25.17 26.40
CA GLN A 2 19.10 25.49 25.55
C GLN A 2 18.62 24.24 24.80
N ARG A 3 17.31 24.09 24.62
CA ARG A 3 16.69 22.92 23.98
C ARG A 3 16.01 23.33 22.68
N PHE A 4 16.27 22.59 21.63
CA PHE A 4 15.78 22.89 20.29
C PHE A 4 14.87 21.81 19.73
N ALA A 5 14.00 22.23 18.83
CA ALA A 5 13.26 21.41 17.89
C ALA A 5 13.82 21.67 16.48
N LEU A 6 14.36 20.64 15.85
CA LEU A 6 14.79 20.68 14.46
C LEU A 6 13.60 20.39 13.55
N ILE A 7 13.27 21.31 12.64
CA ILE A 7 12.15 21.18 11.72
C ILE A 7 12.68 21.24 10.28
N SER A 8 12.52 20.15 9.54
CA SER A 8 12.99 20.01 8.15
C SER A 8 11.96 19.21 7.35
N VAL A 9 10.99 19.89 6.75
CA VAL A 9 9.84 19.23 6.11
C VAL A 9 9.67 19.63 4.65
N TYR A 10 9.34 18.66 3.82
CA TYR A 10 8.84 18.91 2.47
C TYR A 10 7.38 19.37 2.52
N TYR A 11 6.50 18.52 3.07
CA TYR A 11 5.08 18.78 3.28
C TYR A 11 4.86 19.61 4.54
N LYS A 12 4.10 20.70 4.42
CA LYS A 12 3.95 21.71 5.48
C LYS A 12 2.52 21.79 6.02
N GLU A 13 1.63 20.97 5.47
CA GLU A 13 0.22 20.90 5.82
C GLU A 13 0.07 20.52 7.31
N GLY A 14 -0.60 21.38 8.07
CA GLY A 14 -0.94 21.15 9.47
C GLY A 14 0.23 21.22 10.46
N ILE A 15 1.43 21.65 10.02
CA ILE A 15 2.62 21.68 10.89
C ILE A 15 2.54 22.78 11.96
N GLU A 16 1.78 23.84 11.70
CA GLU A 16 1.70 25.01 12.58
C GLU A 16 1.19 24.65 13.97
N GLU A 17 0.21 23.76 14.07
CA GLU A 17 -0.33 23.36 15.38
C GLU A 17 0.75 22.69 16.24
N LEU A 18 1.57 21.82 15.63
CA LEU A 18 2.67 21.16 16.30
C LEU A 18 3.79 22.16 16.65
N VAL A 19 4.14 23.05 15.74
CA VAL A 19 5.16 24.09 15.97
C VAL A 19 4.73 24.98 17.14
N SER A 20 3.50 25.48 17.14
CA SER A 20 2.98 26.30 18.24
C SER A 20 3.01 25.57 19.58
N ALA A 21 2.57 24.30 19.62
CA ALA A 21 2.63 23.50 20.84
C ALA A 21 4.07 23.36 21.39
N ILE A 22 5.03 23.12 20.49
CA ILE A 22 6.45 23.01 20.85
C ILE A 22 7.00 24.36 21.32
N GLN A 23 6.59 25.47 20.70
CA GLN A 23 6.99 26.82 21.12
C GLN A 23 6.46 27.15 22.51
N ASP A 24 5.19 26.86 22.78
CA ASP A 24 4.53 27.10 24.07
C ASP A 24 5.18 26.26 25.19
N ALA A 25 5.72 25.09 24.84
CA ALA A 25 6.54 24.27 25.74
C ALA A 25 7.98 24.80 25.97
N GLY A 26 8.33 25.95 25.38
CA GLY A 26 9.58 26.68 25.63
C GLY A 26 10.78 26.26 24.76
N TYR A 27 10.54 25.49 23.70
CA TYR A 27 11.60 25.08 22.77
C TYR A 27 11.90 26.17 21.73
N GLN A 28 13.16 26.24 21.32
CA GLN A 28 13.56 27.05 20.18
C GLN A 28 13.61 26.22 18.89
N PHE A 29 13.55 26.85 17.73
CA PHE A 29 13.51 26.15 16.45
C PHE A 29 14.83 26.23 15.70
N LEU A 30 15.25 25.10 15.13
CA LEU A 30 16.28 25.00 14.10
C LEU A 30 15.63 24.60 12.79
N SER A 31 15.99 25.25 11.68
CA SER A 31 15.50 24.88 10.35
C SER A 31 16.45 25.31 9.23
N THR A 32 16.17 24.90 8.00
CA THR A 32 16.95 25.23 6.80
C THR A 32 16.06 25.34 5.56
N GLY A 33 16.53 26.05 4.53
CA GLY A 33 15.86 26.20 3.24
C GLY A 33 14.39 26.65 3.33
N GLY A 34 13.54 26.06 2.50
CA GLY A 34 12.12 26.46 2.42
C GLY A 34 11.30 26.21 3.69
N THR A 35 11.77 25.36 4.62
CA THR A 35 11.10 25.22 5.93
C THR A 35 11.40 26.42 6.83
N LEU A 36 12.64 26.92 6.81
CA LEU A 36 13.04 28.11 7.56
C LEU A 36 12.23 29.33 7.11
N GLU A 37 12.17 29.57 5.80
CA GLU A 37 11.41 30.68 5.20
C GLU A 37 9.93 30.59 5.57
N TYR A 38 9.34 29.40 5.48
CA TYR A 38 7.94 29.15 5.79
C TYR A 38 7.58 29.50 7.24
N LEU A 39 8.43 29.08 8.19
CA LEU A 39 8.22 29.32 9.61
C LEU A 39 8.46 30.78 9.98
N ARG A 40 9.53 31.40 9.49
CA ARG A 40 9.80 32.84 9.70
C ARG A 40 8.68 33.71 9.12
N GLY A 41 8.15 33.36 7.95
CA GLY A 41 7.01 34.05 7.33
C GLY A 41 5.72 33.99 8.15
N ARG A 42 5.62 33.07 9.12
CA ARG A 42 4.49 32.94 10.07
C ARG A 42 4.79 33.54 11.45
N GLY A 43 5.91 34.24 11.60
CA GLY A 43 6.29 34.90 12.84
C GLY A 43 7.00 34.01 13.87
N PHE A 44 7.34 32.76 13.51
CA PHE A 44 8.13 31.91 14.41
C PHE A 44 9.58 32.38 14.44
N ASN A 45 10.16 32.44 15.65
CA ASN A 45 11.59 32.70 15.81
C ASN A 45 12.38 31.41 15.57
N VAL A 46 13.08 31.34 14.43
CA VAL A 46 13.80 30.14 13.97
C VAL A 46 15.25 30.50 13.67
N VAL A 47 16.16 29.79 14.32
CA VAL A 47 17.61 29.85 14.07
C VAL A 47 17.90 28.97 12.84
N SER A 48 18.70 29.48 11.91
CA SER A 48 19.08 28.67 10.75
C SER A 48 20.14 27.62 11.12
N VAL A 49 20.13 26.48 10.45
CA VAL A 49 21.19 25.46 10.61
C VAL A 49 22.56 26.04 10.23
N GLU A 50 22.62 26.93 9.24
CA GLU A 50 23.84 27.65 8.86
C GLU A 50 24.36 28.54 10.00
N GLU A 51 23.49 29.34 10.64
CA GLU A 51 23.84 30.17 11.81
C GLU A 51 24.42 29.32 12.96
N LEU A 52 23.86 28.12 13.18
CA LEU A 52 24.32 27.23 14.25
C LEU A 52 25.64 26.52 13.91
N THR A 53 25.81 26.09 12.66
CA THR A 53 26.94 25.23 12.25
C THR A 53 28.12 26.02 11.70
N GLY A 54 27.90 27.25 11.24
CA GLY A 54 28.87 28.04 10.48
C GLY A 54 29.15 27.48 9.08
N PHE A 55 28.43 26.45 8.63
CA PHE A 55 28.60 25.84 7.33
C PHE A 55 27.56 26.40 6.33
N PRO A 56 28.00 27.00 5.21
CA PRO A 56 27.09 27.65 4.27
C PRO A 56 26.19 26.64 3.55
N GLU A 57 25.04 27.09 3.06
CA GLU A 57 24.18 26.22 2.25
C GLU A 57 24.90 25.74 0.97
N SER A 58 24.98 24.43 0.81
CA SER A 58 25.51 23.79 -0.41
C SER A 58 24.60 24.03 -1.61
N PRO A 59 25.15 24.15 -2.85
CA PRO A 59 24.34 24.22 -4.08
C PRO A 59 23.33 23.07 -4.16
N GLY A 60 22.06 23.42 -4.45
CA GLY A 60 20.96 22.45 -4.49
C GLY A 60 20.57 21.87 -3.12
N GLY A 61 21.23 22.27 -2.03
CA GLY A 61 20.85 21.91 -0.67
C GLY A 61 21.16 20.48 -0.21
N ARG A 62 22.01 19.76 -0.94
CA ARG A 62 22.23 18.31 -0.75
C ARG A 62 22.80 17.92 0.63
N VAL A 63 23.60 18.79 1.25
CA VAL A 63 24.30 18.47 2.53
C VAL A 63 23.89 19.36 3.70
N LYS A 64 22.74 20.06 3.61
CA LYS A 64 22.33 21.09 4.57
C LYS A 64 22.27 20.63 6.03
N THR A 65 21.79 19.42 6.29
CA THR A 65 21.61 18.89 7.65
C THR A 65 22.64 17.83 8.05
N LEU A 66 23.53 17.45 7.12
CA LEU A 66 24.57 16.43 7.31
C LEU A 66 25.78 16.99 8.07
N HIS A 67 25.55 17.53 9.26
CA HIS A 67 26.59 18.21 10.05
C HIS A 67 26.76 17.59 11.45
N PRO A 68 28.01 17.34 11.91
CA PRO A 68 28.27 16.74 13.23
C PRO A 68 27.61 17.47 14.39
N VAL A 69 27.51 18.80 14.36
CA VAL A 69 26.83 19.60 15.41
C VAL A 69 25.35 19.20 15.54
N ILE A 70 24.64 19.03 14.43
CA ILE A 70 23.23 18.63 14.43
C ILE A 70 23.10 17.20 14.97
N PHE A 71 23.90 16.27 14.45
CA PHE A 71 23.84 14.87 14.88
C PHE A 71 24.32 14.67 16.32
N ALA A 72 25.29 15.45 16.81
CA ALA A 72 25.72 15.42 18.21
C ALA A 72 24.58 15.91 19.14
N GLY A 73 23.88 16.98 18.76
CA GLY A 73 22.71 17.47 19.51
C GLY A 73 21.55 16.47 19.56
N ILE A 74 21.36 15.67 18.50
CA ILE A 74 20.35 14.61 18.43
C ILE A 74 20.79 13.34 19.18
N LEU A 75 22.03 12.88 19.01
CA LEU A 75 22.49 11.55 19.42
C LEU A 75 23.13 11.49 20.82
N ALA A 76 23.35 12.63 21.48
CA ALA A 76 23.96 12.64 22.80
C ALA A 76 23.16 11.80 23.82
N ARG A 77 23.88 10.95 24.58
CA ARG A 77 23.31 10.14 25.65
C ARG A 77 23.27 11.00 26.90
N ARG A 78 22.09 11.53 27.22
CA ARG A 78 21.95 12.54 28.28
C ARG A 78 22.11 11.99 29.70
N ASN A 79 22.25 10.67 29.85
CA ASN A 79 22.66 10.00 31.09
C ASN A 79 24.18 9.80 31.21
N LYS A 80 24.97 10.29 30.24
CA LYS A 80 26.44 10.25 30.27
C LYS A 80 26.96 11.68 30.41
N GLU A 81 27.60 11.96 31.54
CA GLU A 81 28.16 13.29 31.80
C GLU A 81 29.20 13.70 30.75
N GLU A 82 29.98 12.74 30.23
CA GLU A 82 30.96 12.98 29.18
C GLU A 82 30.33 13.56 27.90
N ASP A 83 29.20 12.99 27.45
CA ASP A 83 28.47 13.50 26.28
C ASP A 83 27.98 14.94 26.54
N LEU A 84 27.43 15.22 27.73
CA LEU A 84 26.93 16.56 28.08
C LEU A 84 28.07 17.59 28.15
N ARG A 85 29.21 17.25 28.77
CA ARG A 85 30.40 18.12 28.82
C ARG A 85 30.96 18.36 27.42
N PHE A 86 30.96 17.35 26.55
CA PHE A 86 31.37 17.51 25.16
C PHE A 86 30.47 18.52 24.44
N LEU A 87 29.15 18.39 24.58
CA LEU A 87 28.22 19.35 23.97
C LEU A 87 28.41 20.77 24.51
N GLU A 88 28.52 20.95 25.82
CA GLU A 88 28.72 22.26 26.45
C GLU A 88 30.03 22.91 26.01
N SER A 89 31.14 22.17 26.02
CA SER A 89 32.46 22.69 25.60
C SER A 89 32.53 23.11 24.13
N HIS A 90 31.64 22.60 23.29
CA HIS A 90 31.57 22.91 21.86
C HIS A 90 30.36 23.79 21.51
N ASN A 91 29.63 24.31 22.51
CA ASN A 91 28.40 25.10 22.33
C ASN A 91 27.34 24.40 21.45
N ILE A 92 27.26 23.06 21.53
CA ILE A 92 26.30 22.27 20.77
C ILE A 92 25.00 22.17 21.59
N PRO A 93 23.86 22.64 21.06
CA PRO A 93 22.60 22.54 21.77
C PRO A 93 22.06 21.11 21.79
N LEU A 94 21.21 20.82 22.77
CA LEU A 94 20.41 19.60 22.77
C LEU A 94 19.22 19.77 21.81
N ILE A 95 18.94 18.74 21.03
CA ILE A 95 17.77 18.67 20.15
C ILE A 95 16.80 17.63 20.75
N ASP A 96 15.63 18.09 21.18
CA ASP A 96 14.60 17.28 21.84
C ASP A 96 13.50 16.84 20.87
N PHE A 97 13.30 17.59 19.79
CA PHE A 97 12.34 17.26 18.73
C PHE A 97 13.05 17.26 17.38
N VAL A 98 12.71 16.27 16.56
CA VAL A 98 13.09 16.22 15.15
C VAL A 98 11.80 16.00 14.35
N VAL A 99 11.33 17.06 13.71
CA VAL A 99 10.14 17.07 12.86
C VAL A 99 10.61 17.06 11.41
N VAL A 100 10.45 15.93 10.73
CA VAL A 100 11.07 15.70 9.42
C VAL A 100 10.20 14.82 8.54
N ASN A 101 9.86 15.27 7.33
CA ASN A 101 9.26 14.41 6.32
C ASN A 101 10.08 14.51 5.03
N LEU A 102 10.14 13.37 4.33
CA LEU A 102 11.06 13.15 3.21
C LEU A 102 10.53 13.75 1.92
N TYR A 103 11.43 13.94 0.96
CA TYR A 103 11.06 14.26 -0.41
C TYR A 103 10.15 13.18 -1.02
N PRO A 104 9.20 13.57 -1.88
CA PRO A 104 8.14 12.68 -2.35
C PRO A 104 8.60 11.83 -3.53
N PHE A 105 9.67 11.04 -3.37
CA PHE A 105 10.30 10.25 -4.45
C PHE A 105 9.27 9.50 -5.32
N ARG A 106 8.25 8.93 -4.69
CA ARG A 106 7.21 8.14 -5.34
C ARG A 106 6.22 8.95 -6.18
N GLU A 107 6.04 10.22 -5.86
CA GLU A 107 5.21 11.13 -6.67
C GLU A 107 5.99 11.70 -7.86
N LYS A 108 7.26 11.30 -8.03
CA LYS A 108 8.18 11.81 -9.05
C LYS A 108 8.67 10.73 -10.00
N LEU A 109 8.05 9.55 -9.99
CA LEU A 109 8.45 8.41 -10.82
C LEU A 109 8.27 8.67 -12.33
N ASP A 110 7.52 9.69 -12.74
CA ASP A 110 7.39 10.08 -14.15
C ASP A 110 8.55 10.97 -14.66
N LEU A 111 9.46 11.41 -13.78
CA LEU A 111 10.61 12.22 -14.19
C LEU A 111 11.71 11.37 -14.85
N GLU A 112 12.51 12.00 -15.70
CA GLU A 112 13.80 11.47 -16.19
C GLU A 112 14.74 11.13 -15.04
N LEU A 113 15.64 10.17 -15.25
CA LEU A 113 16.48 9.60 -14.20
C LEU A 113 17.25 10.66 -13.42
N GLU A 114 17.96 11.57 -14.11
CA GLU A 114 18.77 12.61 -13.47
C GLU A 114 17.93 13.51 -12.56
N SER A 115 16.69 13.82 -12.97
CA SER A 115 15.78 14.67 -12.19
C SER A 115 15.15 13.90 -11.02
N LEU A 116 14.86 12.61 -11.20
CA LEU A 116 14.37 11.73 -10.14
C LEU A 116 15.42 11.57 -9.02
N LEU A 117 16.70 11.46 -9.37
CA LEU A 117 17.79 11.31 -8.38
C LEU A 117 17.89 12.51 -7.42
N GLU A 118 17.47 13.72 -7.83
CA GLU A 118 17.40 14.88 -6.93
C GLU A 118 16.34 14.73 -5.82
N PHE A 119 15.38 13.81 -5.98
CA PHE A 119 14.35 13.52 -4.98
C PHE A 119 14.76 12.41 -3.99
N ILE A 120 16.02 11.94 -4.04
CA ILE A 120 16.58 11.02 -3.03
C ILE A 120 17.11 11.85 -1.84
N ASP A 121 16.41 11.77 -0.71
CA ASP A 121 16.65 12.59 0.47
C ASP A 121 17.63 11.93 1.44
N ILE A 122 18.91 12.34 1.36
CA ILE A 122 19.99 11.84 2.22
C ILE A 122 19.92 12.46 3.62
N GLY A 123 19.58 13.75 3.71
CA GLY A 123 19.56 14.49 4.98
C GLY A 123 18.38 14.06 5.84
N GLY A 124 17.18 14.05 5.28
CA GLY A 124 15.95 13.68 5.96
C GLY A 124 16.00 12.26 6.51
N ILE A 125 16.47 11.28 5.71
CA ILE A 125 16.56 9.90 6.17
C ILE A 125 17.57 9.73 7.30
N SER A 126 18.68 10.46 7.24
CA SER A 126 19.70 10.46 8.29
C SER A 126 19.16 11.03 9.61
N LEU A 127 18.41 12.14 9.54
CA LEU A 127 17.74 12.74 10.70
C LEU A 127 16.71 11.80 11.33
N ILE A 128 15.87 11.15 10.51
CA ILE A 128 14.90 10.13 10.96
C ILE A 128 15.61 9.04 11.75
N ARG A 129 16.68 8.45 11.19
CA ARG A 129 17.41 7.35 11.83
C ARG A 129 18.10 7.79 13.13
N ALA A 130 18.69 8.99 13.14
CA ALA A 130 19.35 9.52 14.34
C ALA A 130 18.36 9.78 15.49
N ALA A 131 17.24 10.43 15.19
CA ALA A 131 16.19 10.70 16.19
C ALA A 131 15.55 9.41 16.69
N ALA A 132 15.20 8.49 15.79
CA ALA A 132 14.63 7.18 16.15
C ALA A 132 15.60 6.37 17.02
N LYS A 133 16.90 6.36 16.71
CA LYS A 133 17.92 5.70 17.53
C LYS A 133 17.97 6.27 18.95
N ASN A 134 17.83 7.59 19.11
CA ASN A 134 17.91 8.27 20.40
C ASN A 134 16.54 8.58 21.03
N TYR A 135 15.52 7.75 20.77
CA TYR A 135 14.14 7.92 21.24
C TYR A 135 14.01 8.10 22.77
N PHE A 136 15.01 7.68 23.55
CA PHE A 136 15.01 7.90 24.99
C PHE A 136 14.89 9.40 25.33
N TRP A 137 15.53 10.24 24.51
CA TRP A 137 15.64 11.68 24.73
C TRP A 137 15.01 12.55 23.64
N VAL A 138 14.83 12.00 22.43
CA VAL A 138 14.39 12.76 21.25
C VAL A 138 13.05 12.26 20.74
N THR A 139 12.12 13.19 20.53
CA THR A 139 10.83 12.92 19.89
C THR A 139 10.97 13.12 18.38
N LEU A 140 10.87 12.02 17.63
CA LEU A 140 10.78 12.06 16.17
C LEU A 140 9.32 12.25 15.74
N VAL A 141 9.04 13.15 14.80
CA VAL A 141 7.73 13.23 14.13
C VAL A 141 7.96 13.26 12.63
N CYS A 142 7.61 12.17 11.93
CA CYS A 142 7.90 12.02 10.50
C CYS A 142 6.70 11.80 9.58
N GLU A 143 5.49 11.79 10.13
CA GLU A 143 4.25 11.69 9.38
C GLU A 143 3.32 12.85 9.75
N PRO A 144 2.80 13.61 8.77
CA PRO A 144 1.87 14.70 9.04
C PRO A 144 0.62 14.29 9.83
N GLY A 145 0.17 13.04 9.66
CA GLY A 145 -0.96 12.48 10.40
C GLY A 145 -0.74 12.43 11.93
N ASP A 146 0.51 12.53 12.39
CA ASP A 146 0.85 12.53 13.82
C ASP A 146 0.92 13.92 14.43
N TYR A 147 0.89 14.99 13.62
CA TYR A 147 1.11 16.36 14.11
C TYR A 147 0.12 16.77 15.19
N LYS A 148 -1.17 16.54 14.97
CA LYS A 148 -2.22 16.87 15.93
C LYS A 148 -2.07 16.08 17.23
N TRP A 149 -1.89 14.77 17.14
CA TRP A 149 -1.74 13.88 18.29
C TRP A 149 -0.53 14.30 19.16
N ILE A 150 0.60 14.61 18.54
CA ILE A 150 1.79 15.05 19.27
C ILE A 150 1.62 16.47 19.81
N ALA A 151 0.99 17.38 19.07
CA ALA A 151 0.69 18.72 19.55
C ALA A 151 -0.15 18.69 20.83
N GLU A 152 -1.22 17.87 20.87
CA GLU A 152 -2.05 17.66 22.06
C GLU A 152 -1.23 17.14 23.24
N LYS A 153 -0.41 16.10 23.02
CA LYS A 153 0.46 15.55 24.08
C LYS A 153 1.51 16.53 24.61
N VAL A 154 2.03 17.40 23.74
CA VAL A 154 3.00 18.44 24.14
C VAL A 154 2.29 19.53 24.96
N LYS A 155 1.12 20.02 24.52
CA LYS A 155 0.31 21.00 25.25
C LYS A 155 -0.05 20.50 26.65
N ASP A 156 -0.44 19.23 26.76
CA ASP A 156 -0.83 18.63 28.03
C ASP A 156 0.36 18.18 28.91
N GLY A 157 1.59 18.23 28.38
CA GLY A 157 2.78 17.72 29.07
C GLY A 157 2.76 16.19 29.30
N THR A 158 1.99 15.44 28.50
CA THR A 158 1.78 13.99 28.66
C THR A 158 2.61 13.13 27.71
N LEU A 159 3.42 13.75 26.84
CA LEU A 159 4.31 13.05 25.93
C LEU A 159 5.35 12.22 26.70
N ASN A 160 5.32 10.90 26.53
CA ASN A 160 6.11 9.97 27.33
C ASN A 160 7.03 9.07 26.49
N ILE A 161 7.74 8.16 27.17
CA ILE A 161 8.71 7.25 26.53
C ILE A 161 8.06 6.23 25.59
N GLU A 162 6.85 5.77 25.88
CA GLU A 162 6.13 4.83 25.01
C GLU A 162 5.69 5.51 23.71
N ASP A 163 5.28 6.78 23.78
CA ASP A 163 5.01 7.58 22.58
C ASP A 163 6.27 7.70 21.71
N ARG A 164 7.43 7.99 22.32
CA ARG A 164 8.71 8.08 21.58
C ARG A 164 9.16 6.74 21.00
N LYS A 165 8.94 5.61 21.69
CA LYS A 165 9.21 4.26 21.15
C LYS A 165 8.36 4.00 19.90
N LEU A 166 7.07 4.33 19.95
CA LEU A 166 6.16 4.17 18.82
C LEU A 166 6.60 5.03 17.63
N LEU A 167 6.93 6.30 17.88
CA LEU A 167 7.43 7.23 16.87
C LEU A 167 8.76 6.77 16.27
N ALA A 168 9.67 6.23 17.07
CA ALA A 168 10.94 5.68 16.59
C ALA A 168 10.75 4.47 15.69
N LEU A 169 9.85 3.55 16.06
CA LEU A 169 9.49 2.41 15.21
C LEU A 169 8.90 2.89 13.87
N ARG A 170 8.05 3.92 13.90
CA ARG A 170 7.51 4.56 12.69
C ARG A 170 8.61 5.21 11.84
N GLY A 171 9.62 5.81 12.47
CA GLY A 171 10.81 6.33 11.78
C GLY A 171 11.55 5.25 11.00
N PHE A 172 11.86 4.11 11.64
CA PHE A 172 12.50 2.99 10.94
C PHE A 172 11.61 2.38 9.84
N ARG A 173 10.29 2.27 10.07
CA ARG A 173 9.35 1.88 9.02
C ARG A 173 9.40 2.84 7.84
N LYS A 174 9.38 4.16 8.08
CA LYS A 174 9.44 5.18 7.02
C LYS A 174 10.73 5.06 6.20
N ALA A 175 11.85 4.73 6.85
CA ALA A 175 13.11 4.45 6.15
C ALA A 175 13.01 3.23 5.24
N ILE A 176 12.47 2.11 5.73
CA ILE A 176 12.25 0.90 4.93
C ILE A 176 11.34 1.20 3.73
N GLU A 177 10.21 1.88 3.95
CA GLU A 177 9.26 2.23 2.89
C GLU A 177 9.91 3.12 1.81
N TYR A 178 10.78 4.05 2.21
CA TYR A 178 11.44 4.99 1.31
C TYR A 178 12.55 4.32 0.50
N ASP A 179 13.47 3.63 1.17
CA ASP A 179 14.60 2.94 0.52
C ASP A 179 14.11 1.80 -0.39
N SER A 180 13.04 1.10 0.00
CA SER A 180 12.44 0.06 -0.85
C SER A 180 11.88 0.63 -2.14
N ALA A 181 11.28 1.83 -2.10
CA ALA A 181 10.75 2.48 -3.30
C ALA A 181 11.87 2.96 -4.23
N ILE A 182 12.96 3.49 -3.67
CA ILE A 182 14.15 3.87 -4.43
C ILE A 182 14.76 2.64 -5.10
N TYR A 183 15.01 1.58 -4.33
CA TYR A 183 15.58 0.34 -4.87
C TYR A 183 14.71 -0.26 -5.97
N TYR A 184 13.40 -0.37 -5.73
CA TYR A 184 12.46 -0.93 -6.71
C TYR A 184 12.51 -0.18 -8.05
N GLU A 185 12.46 1.16 -8.01
CA GLU A 185 12.45 1.96 -9.24
C GLU A 185 13.80 1.95 -9.95
N LEU A 186 14.92 2.07 -9.23
CA LEU A 186 16.24 2.06 -9.83
C LEU A 186 16.57 0.68 -10.43
N SER A 187 16.18 -0.41 -9.78
CA SER A 187 16.36 -1.77 -10.32
C SER A 187 15.63 -1.92 -11.66
N ARG A 188 14.41 -1.40 -11.75
CA ARG A 188 13.61 -1.39 -12.99
C ARG A 188 14.27 -0.57 -14.10
N ARG A 189 14.74 0.64 -13.80
CA ARG A 189 15.35 1.55 -14.79
C ARG A 189 16.74 1.12 -15.25
N PHE A 190 17.49 0.47 -14.37
CA PHE A 190 18.84 0.01 -14.68
C PHE A 190 18.84 -1.37 -15.35
N GLU A 191 17.66 -1.98 -15.54
CA GLU A 191 17.51 -3.35 -16.04
C GLU A 191 18.39 -4.32 -15.23
N ALA A 192 18.44 -4.10 -13.91
CA ALA A 192 19.33 -4.82 -13.03
C ALA A 192 18.84 -6.27 -12.88
N ASP A 193 19.65 -7.22 -13.36
CA ASP A 193 19.46 -8.66 -13.11
C ASP A 193 20.00 -9.02 -11.72
N GLU A 194 19.33 -8.50 -10.69
CA GLU A 194 19.71 -8.73 -9.29
C GLU A 194 18.84 -9.81 -8.64
N ASN A 195 19.50 -10.75 -7.95
CA ASN A 195 18.89 -11.81 -7.12
C ASN A 195 18.26 -11.26 -5.82
N PHE A 196 17.75 -10.03 -5.81
CA PHE A 196 17.20 -9.39 -4.62
C PHE A 196 15.78 -8.87 -4.87
N LEU A 197 14.83 -9.50 -4.19
CA LEU A 197 13.43 -9.12 -4.19
C LEU A 197 13.12 -8.21 -2.99
N VAL A 198 12.57 -7.03 -3.28
CA VAL A 198 12.08 -6.11 -2.25
C VAL A 198 10.56 -6.20 -2.11
N GLY A 199 10.07 -6.17 -0.87
CA GLY A 199 8.66 -6.05 -0.55
C GLY A 199 8.45 -5.07 0.60
N SER A 200 7.45 -4.21 0.49
CA SER A 200 7.06 -3.30 1.57
C SER A 200 5.56 -3.39 1.76
N PHE A 201 5.11 -3.76 2.97
CA PHE A 201 3.71 -4.06 3.24
C PHE A 201 3.23 -3.31 4.48
N LYS A 202 2.08 -2.65 4.37
CA LYS A 202 1.43 -1.96 5.49
C LYS A 202 0.06 -2.55 5.73
N LYS A 203 -0.25 -2.84 7.00
CA LYS A 203 -1.57 -3.34 7.40
C LYS A 203 -2.65 -2.34 6.97
N ALA A 204 -3.63 -2.84 6.24
CA ALA A 204 -4.79 -2.07 5.80
C ALA A 204 -5.91 -2.17 6.85
N PHE A 205 -6.39 -3.38 7.14
CA PHE A 205 -7.46 -3.63 8.10
C PHE A 205 -7.41 -5.08 8.62
N ASP A 206 -8.03 -5.31 9.77
CA ASP A 206 -8.24 -6.64 10.32
C ASP A 206 -9.39 -7.36 9.63
N LEU A 207 -9.26 -8.68 9.53
CA LEU A 207 -10.36 -9.57 9.14
C LEU A 207 -10.92 -10.23 10.40
N ARG A 208 -12.16 -10.69 10.32
CA ARG A 208 -12.83 -11.36 11.44
C ARG A 208 -12.05 -12.59 11.95
N TYR A 209 -11.50 -13.37 11.02
CA TYR A 209 -10.62 -14.52 11.23
C TYR A 209 -9.95 -14.90 9.89
N GLY A 210 -9.01 -15.84 9.93
CA GLY A 210 -8.32 -16.39 8.75
C GLY A 210 -9.17 -17.40 7.98
N GLU A 211 -8.56 -18.45 7.45
CA GLU A 211 -9.31 -19.53 6.79
C GLU A 211 -10.28 -20.21 7.76
N ASN A 212 -9.89 -20.32 9.03
CA ASN A 212 -10.67 -20.92 10.11
C ASN A 212 -10.92 -19.94 11.28
N PRO A 213 -12.04 -20.07 12.03
CA PRO A 213 -12.44 -19.12 13.08
C PRO A 213 -11.42 -18.88 14.21
N HIS A 214 -10.54 -19.84 14.48
CA HIS A 214 -9.52 -19.73 15.54
C HIS A 214 -8.26 -18.96 15.10
N GLN A 215 -8.12 -18.66 13.81
CA GLN A 215 -6.96 -17.95 13.24
C GLN A 215 -7.27 -16.46 13.14
N LYS A 216 -6.36 -15.60 13.61
CA LYS A 216 -6.43 -14.15 13.34
C LYS A 216 -5.92 -13.86 11.93
N ALA A 217 -6.50 -12.87 11.26
CA ALA A 217 -6.03 -12.45 9.94
C ALA A 217 -6.22 -10.96 9.72
N SER A 218 -5.42 -10.41 8.81
CA SER A 218 -5.48 -9.01 8.41
C SER A 218 -5.07 -8.89 6.94
N VAL A 219 -5.55 -7.84 6.28
CA VAL A 219 -5.09 -7.46 4.93
C VAL A 219 -3.91 -6.50 5.06
N TYR A 220 -2.89 -6.72 4.24
CA TYR A 220 -1.76 -5.81 4.07
C TYR A 220 -1.71 -5.34 2.61
N PHE A 221 -1.53 -4.04 2.39
CA PHE A 221 -1.28 -3.51 1.07
C PHE A 221 0.22 -3.47 0.82
N ASN A 222 0.64 -3.94 -0.37
CA ASN A 222 1.98 -3.67 -0.84
C ASN A 222 2.09 -2.17 -1.08
N THR A 223 2.92 -1.51 -0.29
CA THR A 223 3.06 -0.08 -0.36
C THR A 223 3.76 0.32 -1.63
N LEU A 224 4.61 -0.48 -2.27
CA LEU A 224 5.34 -0.10 -3.51
C LEU A 224 4.42 0.27 -4.67
N PHE A 225 3.18 -0.24 -4.64
CA PHE A 225 2.18 0.01 -5.67
C PHE A 225 1.07 0.92 -5.16
N GLU A 226 0.79 1.99 -5.89
CA GLU A 226 -0.37 2.84 -5.61
C GLU A 226 -1.66 2.09 -5.94
N ASP A 227 -1.68 1.47 -7.12
CA ASP A 227 -2.76 0.62 -7.59
C ASP A 227 -2.53 -0.85 -7.19
N THR A 228 -3.46 -1.40 -6.43
CA THR A 228 -3.43 -2.84 -6.04
C THR A 228 -4.84 -3.38 -6.15
N PHE A 229 -4.98 -4.67 -6.43
CA PHE A 229 -6.29 -5.30 -6.63
C PHE A 229 -7.34 -4.95 -5.56
N LEU A 230 -6.98 -5.06 -4.28
CA LEU A 230 -7.92 -4.75 -3.19
C LEU A 230 -8.21 -3.26 -3.01
N LYS A 231 -7.36 -2.35 -3.51
CA LYS A 231 -7.67 -0.91 -3.59
C LYS A 231 -8.61 -0.59 -4.75
N ARG A 232 -8.62 -1.41 -5.82
CA ARG A 232 -9.58 -1.33 -6.92
C ARG A 232 -10.95 -1.93 -6.57
N ALA A 233 -11.01 -2.74 -5.52
CA ALA A 233 -12.22 -3.37 -5.03
C ALA A 233 -12.95 -2.51 -3.98
N GLU A 234 -14.22 -2.22 -4.23
CA GLU A 234 -15.09 -1.45 -3.35
C GLU A 234 -16.28 -2.30 -2.89
N LEU A 235 -16.48 -2.41 -1.58
CA LEU A 235 -17.64 -3.08 -0.99
C LEU A 235 -18.84 -2.11 -0.97
N LEU A 236 -19.74 -2.25 -1.95
CA LEU A 236 -20.92 -1.39 -2.10
C LEU A 236 -22.08 -1.74 -1.15
N TRP A 237 -22.12 -2.99 -0.69
CA TRP A 237 -23.14 -3.49 0.24
C TRP A 237 -22.70 -4.77 0.92
N GLY A 238 -23.22 -5.00 2.13
CA GLY A 238 -23.14 -6.26 2.84
C GLY A 238 -22.31 -6.19 4.11
N THR A 239 -22.01 -7.36 4.64
CA THR A 239 -21.11 -7.50 5.80
C THR A 239 -19.64 -7.50 5.35
N GLU A 240 -18.72 -7.28 6.28
CA GLU A 240 -17.28 -7.34 6.03
C GLU A 240 -16.87 -8.65 5.34
N LEU A 241 -15.84 -8.58 4.48
CA LEU A 241 -15.30 -9.74 3.77
C LEU A 241 -14.51 -10.63 4.73
N SER A 242 -14.69 -11.95 4.61
CA SER A 242 -13.83 -12.92 5.28
C SER A 242 -12.55 -13.18 4.47
N TYR A 243 -11.57 -13.84 5.09
CA TYR A 243 -10.36 -14.30 4.41
C TYR A 243 -10.66 -15.14 3.16
N ASN A 244 -11.53 -16.14 3.30
CA ASN A 244 -11.91 -17.01 2.18
C ASN A 244 -12.70 -16.25 1.12
N ASN A 245 -13.52 -15.25 1.51
CA ASN A 245 -14.19 -14.42 0.52
C ASN A 245 -13.16 -13.69 -0.35
N ILE A 246 -12.09 -13.16 0.25
CA ILE A 246 -11.02 -12.47 -0.48
C ILE A 246 -10.33 -13.38 -1.49
N LEU A 247 -9.99 -14.61 -1.08
CA LEU A 247 -9.39 -15.60 -1.97
C LEU A 247 -10.33 -15.94 -3.13
N ASP A 248 -11.57 -16.32 -2.81
CA ASP A 248 -12.53 -16.81 -3.81
C ASP A 248 -12.93 -15.69 -4.79
N PHE A 249 -13.10 -14.44 -4.33
CA PHE A 249 -13.45 -13.34 -5.23
C PHE A 249 -12.28 -12.89 -6.09
N TYR A 250 -11.04 -12.96 -5.57
CA TYR A 250 -9.86 -12.71 -6.40
C TYR A 250 -9.77 -13.74 -7.52
N SER A 251 -9.92 -15.04 -7.20
CA SER A 251 -9.90 -16.10 -8.20
C SER A 251 -11.05 -15.98 -9.20
N ALA A 252 -12.25 -15.66 -8.75
CA ALA A 252 -13.40 -15.43 -9.62
C ALA A 252 -13.12 -14.26 -10.58
N TRP A 253 -12.51 -13.19 -10.08
CA TRP A 253 -12.11 -12.05 -10.89
C TRP A 253 -11.02 -12.41 -11.91
N GLN A 254 -10.03 -13.23 -11.55
CA GLN A 254 -9.01 -13.68 -12.49
C GLN A 254 -9.65 -14.42 -13.68
N VAL A 255 -10.53 -15.39 -13.40
CA VAL A 255 -11.20 -16.20 -14.44
C VAL A 255 -11.95 -15.32 -15.44
N VAL A 256 -12.80 -14.41 -14.96
CA VAL A 256 -13.60 -13.58 -15.89
C VAL A 256 -12.78 -12.58 -16.69
N ASN A 257 -11.53 -12.30 -16.29
CA ASN A 257 -10.62 -11.43 -17.04
C ASN A 257 -9.81 -12.17 -18.13
N GLU A 258 -9.91 -13.49 -18.24
CA GLU A 258 -9.41 -14.24 -19.42
C GLU A 258 -10.27 -14.00 -20.69
N PHE A 259 -11.46 -13.44 -20.51
CA PHE A 259 -12.49 -13.31 -21.54
C PHE A 259 -12.78 -11.84 -21.87
N LYS A 260 -12.90 -11.56 -23.16
CA LYS A 260 -13.38 -10.27 -23.67
C LYS A 260 -14.90 -10.27 -23.85
N GLU A 261 -15.45 -11.45 -24.09
CA GLU A 261 -16.87 -11.76 -24.16
C GLU A 261 -17.52 -11.57 -22.78
N PRO A 262 -18.84 -11.29 -22.72
CA PRO A 262 -19.59 -11.38 -21.48
C PRO A 262 -19.36 -12.73 -20.80
N ALA A 263 -18.77 -12.70 -19.61
CA ALA A 263 -18.33 -13.89 -18.89
C ALA A 263 -18.82 -13.88 -17.43
N CYS A 264 -19.17 -15.06 -16.96
CA CYS A 264 -19.50 -15.34 -15.57
C CYS A 264 -18.62 -16.48 -15.05
N ALA A 265 -18.07 -16.32 -13.85
CA ALA A 265 -17.42 -17.40 -13.11
C ALA A 265 -18.06 -17.53 -11.73
N ILE A 266 -18.36 -18.77 -11.33
CA ILE A 266 -18.84 -19.11 -9.99
C ILE A 266 -17.75 -19.92 -9.30
N ILE A 267 -17.17 -19.38 -8.24
CA ILE A 267 -16.08 -19.98 -7.47
C ILE A 267 -16.59 -20.44 -6.10
N LYS A 268 -16.08 -21.58 -5.65
CA LYS A 268 -16.22 -22.04 -4.27
C LYS A 268 -14.94 -22.71 -3.82
N HIS A 269 -14.40 -22.29 -2.67
CA HIS A 269 -13.15 -22.84 -2.12
C HIS A 269 -11.98 -22.77 -3.12
N ASN A 270 -11.86 -21.63 -3.81
CA ASN A 270 -10.78 -21.31 -4.73
C ASN A 270 -10.73 -22.21 -5.98
N VAL A 271 -11.87 -22.79 -6.36
CA VAL A 271 -12.04 -23.62 -7.56
C VAL A 271 -13.30 -23.20 -8.32
N PRO A 272 -13.26 -23.12 -9.66
CA PRO A 272 -14.47 -22.90 -10.46
C PRO A 272 -15.43 -24.08 -10.35
N CYS A 273 -16.65 -23.82 -9.91
CA CYS A 273 -17.77 -24.77 -10.04
C CYS A 273 -18.55 -24.57 -11.34
N GLY A 274 -18.45 -23.39 -11.94
CA GLY A 274 -19.00 -23.12 -13.26
C GLY A 274 -18.41 -21.86 -13.88
N VAL A 275 -18.17 -21.89 -15.18
CA VAL A 275 -17.75 -20.74 -15.98
C VAL A 275 -18.60 -20.74 -17.25
N GLY A 276 -19.02 -19.56 -17.70
CA GLY A 276 -19.81 -19.42 -18.91
C GLY A 276 -19.48 -18.12 -19.63
N ILE A 277 -19.46 -18.19 -20.96
CA ILE A 277 -19.43 -17.03 -21.85
C ILE A 277 -20.73 -16.96 -22.66
N GLY A 278 -21.20 -15.76 -22.98
CA GLY A 278 -22.48 -15.57 -23.64
C GLY A 278 -22.58 -14.30 -24.48
N ASN A 279 -23.73 -14.14 -25.13
CA ASN A 279 -24.04 -12.90 -25.88
C ASN A 279 -24.21 -11.70 -24.94
N ASP A 280 -24.65 -11.97 -23.71
CA ASP A 280 -24.78 -11.02 -22.61
C ASP A 280 -24.42 -11.71 -21.29
N LEU A 281 -24.36 -10.92 -20.21
CA LEU A 281 -24.00 -11.42 -18.89
C LEU A 281 -25.03 -12.36 -18.28
N GLU A 282 -26.30 -12.29 -18.70
CA GLU A 282 -27.36 -13.18 -18.21
C GLU A 282 -27.22 -14.58 -18.80
N ASP A 283 -26.97 -14.67 -20.11
CA ASP A 283 -26.63 -15.93 -20.79
C ASP A 283 -25.38 -16.56 -20.18
N ALA A 284 -24.32 -15.77 -19.98
CA ALA A 284 -23.10 -16.21 -19.33
C ALA A 284 -23.36 -16.74 -17.91
N PHE A 285 -24.17 -16.03 -17.11
CA PHE A 285 -24.56 -16.47 -15.76
C PHE A 285 -25.29 -17.80 -15.77
N TRP A 286 -26.29 -17.98 -16.64
CA TRP A 286 -27.03 -19.23 -16.73
C TRP A 286 -26.16 -20.41 -17.18
N LYS A 287 -25.25 -20.20 -18.13
CA LYS A 287 -24.29 -21.24 -18.55
C LYS A 287 -23.35 -21.65 -17.42
N ALA A 288 -22.83 -20.67 -16.68
CA ALA A 288 -21.99 -20.95 -15.51
C ALA A 288 -22.77 -21.72 -14.44
N LEU A 289 -23.98 -21.28 -14.10
CA LEU A 289 -24.80 -21.92 -13.06
C LEU A 289 -25.19 -23.36 -13.43
N LYS A 290 -25.54 -23.62 -14.69
CA LYS A 290 -25.91 -24.96 -15.18
C LYS A 290 -24.76 -25.98 -15.18
N SER A 291 -23.52 -25.54 -14.98
CA SER A 291 -22.36 -26.44 -14.88
C SER A 291 -22.46 -27.32 -13.62
N ASP A 292 -22.77 -26.69 -12.48
CA ASP A 292 -23.01 -27.38 -11.20
C ASP A 292 -23.81 -26.47 -10.24
N GLU A 293 -25.14 -26.58 -10.29
CA GLU A 293 -26.04 -25.76 -9.47
C GLU A 293 -25.90 -26.03 -7.96
N GLU A 294 -25.56 -27.26 -7.58
CA GLU A 294 -25.44 -27.67 -6.18
C GLU A 294 -24.17 -27.06 -5.56
N SER A 295 -23.04 -27.18 -6.25
CA SER A 295 -21.79 -26.57 -5.79
C SER A 295 -21.86 -25.05 -5.82
N ALA A 296 -22.51 -24.46 -6.82
CA ALA A 296 -22.64 -23.01 -6.95
C ALA A 296 -23.36 -22.38 -5.74
N TYR A 297 -24.21 -23.12 -5.03
CA TYR A 297 -24.95 -22.60 -3.88
C TYR A 297 -24.00 -22.06 -2.79
N GLY A 298 -24.13 -20.77 -2.49
CA GLY A 298 -23.28 -20.06 -1.55
C GLY A 298 -21.88 -19.73 -2.09
N GLY A 299 -21.66 -19.89 -3.40
CA GLY A 299 -20.42 -19.50 -4.06
C GLY A 299 -20.26 -17.99 -4.21
N ILE A 300 -19.15 -17.62 -4.86
CA ILE A 300 -18.84 -16.26 -5.29
C ILE A 300 -19.04 -16.16 -6.79
N VAL A 301 -19.89 -15.22 -7.20
CA VAL A 301 -20.23 -14.96 -8.60
C VAL A 301 -19.43 -13.75 -9.08
N ALA A 302 -18.66 -13.89 -10.15
CA ALA A 302 -17.97 -12.82 -10.83
C ALA A 302 -18.52 -12.58 -12.23
N LEU A 303 -18.63 -11.32 -12.64
CA LEU A 303 -19.08 -10.88 -13.96
C LEU A 303 -18.11 -9.82 -14.50
N ASN A 304 -17.67 -9.94 -15.76
CA ASN A 304 -16.73 -8.98 -16.36
C ASN A 304 -17.42 -7.74 -17.00
N GLY A 305 -18.62 -7.37 -16.57
CA GLY A 305 -19.34 -6.21 -17.11
C GLY A 305 -20.19 -5.48 -16.07
N VAL A 306 -21.10 -4.63 -16.55
CA VAL A 306 -22.04 -3.86 -15.71
C VAL A 306 -23.30 -4.68 -15.45
N VAL A 307 -23.69 -4.81 -14.18
CA VAL A 307 -24.93 -5.50 -13.80
C VAL A 307 -26.11 -4.54 -13.92
N ASP A 308 -27.01 -4.85 -14.86
CA ASP A 308 -28.26 -4.13 -15.07
C ASP A 308 -29.40 -4.66 -14.18
N GLU A 309 -30.56 -3.99 -14.22
CA GLU A 309 -31.72 -4.37 -13.42
C GLU A 309 -32.21 -5.79 -13.73
N LYS A 310 -32.18 -6.20 -15.00
CA LYS A 310 -32.67 -7.52 -15.45
C LYS A 310 -31.79 -8.64 -14.90
N LEU A 311 -30.47 -8.53 -15.08
CA LEU A 311 -29.51 -9.48 -14.55
C LEU A 311 -29.55 -9.52 -13.02
N ALA A 312 -29.72 -8.38 -12.37
CA ALA A 312 -29.86 -8.33 -10.92
C ALA A 312 -31.09 -9.10 -10.43
N GLN A 313 -32.22 -9.07 -11.15
CA GLN A 313 -33.40 -9.89 -10.82
C GLN A 313 -33.06 -11.38 -10.92
N THR A 314 -32.47 -11.80 -12.04
CA THR A 314 -32.07 -13.18 -12.29
C THR A 314 -31.11 -13.70 -11.23
N VAL A 315 -30.04 -12.96 -10.94
CA VAL A 315 -29.03 -13.35 -9.94
C VAL A 315 -29.62 -13.29 -8.52
N ASN A 316 -30.61 -12.43 -8.26
CA ASN A 316 -31.20 -12.29 -6.93
C ASN A 316 -32.01 -13.51 -6.49
N ASP A 317 -32.49 -14.34 -7.40
CA ASP A 317 -33.19 -15.58 -7.05
C ASP A 317 -32.23 -16.69 -6.59
N PHE A 318 -30.95 -16.57 -6.96
CA PHE A 318 -29.88 -17.45 -6.54
C PHE A 318 -29.29 -17.05 -5.17
N PHE A 319 -28.78 -18.04 -4.42
CA PHE A 319 -28.05 -17.79 -3.18
C PHE A 319 -26.54 -17.81 -3.42
N PHE A 320 -25.91 -16.66 -3.20
CA PHE A 320 -24.46 -16.46 -3.29
C PHE A 320 -23.98 -15.65 -2.08
N GLU A 321 -22.71 -15.80 -1.72
CA GLU A 321 -22.10 -15.00 -0.66
C GLU A 321 -21.61 -13.64 -1.15
N VAL A 322 -21.00 -13.61 -2.33
CA VAL A 322 -20.40 -12.41 -2.94
C VAL A 322 -20.77 -12.36 -4.42
N LEU A 323 -21.18 -11.17 -4.88
CA LEU A 323 -21.27 -10.83 -6.30
C LEU A 323 -20.21 -9.76 -6.59
N VAL A 324 -19.37 -10.00 -7.57
CA VAL A 324 -18.33 -9.07 -8.03
C VAL A 324 -18.54 -8.73 -9.50
N ALA A 325 -18.47 -7.45 -9.83
CA ALA A 325 -18.67 -6.95 -11.19
C ALA A 325 -17.86 -5.66 -11.45
N ARG A 326 -17.77 -5.23 -12.71
CA ARG A 326 -17.11 -3.97 -13.08
C ARG A 326 -17.90 -2.75 -12.60
N ASP A 327 -19.22 -2.82 -12.70
CA ASP A 327 -20.12 -1.80 -12.17
C ASP A 327 -21.54 -2.34 -11.98
N TYR A 328 -22.41 -1.51 -11.41
CA TYR A 328 -23.83 -1.80 -11.21
C TYR A 328 -24.65 -0.58 -11.59
N GLU A 329 -25.74 -0.79 -12.33
CA GLU A 329 -26.76 0.25 -12.44
C GLU A 329 -27.39 0.53 -11.07
N GLU A 330 -27.88 1.76 -10.87
CA GLU A 330 -28.47 2.18 -9.59
C GLU A 330 -29.62 1.26 -9.15
N LYS A 331 -30.55 0.97 -10.07
CA LYS A 331 -31.70 0.07 -9.81
C LYS A 331 -31.27 -1.37 -9.53
N ALA A 332 -30.25 -1.86 -10.24
CA ALA A 332 -29.66 -3.17 -10.00
C ALA A 332 -29.10 -3.26 -8.57
N LEU A 333 -28.33 -2.24 -8.17
CA LEU A 333 -27.76 -2.17 -6.84
C LEU A 333 -28.84 -2.07 -5.74
N GLU A 334 -29.88 -1.26 -5.93
CA GLU A 334 -31.01 -1.17 -5.00
C GLU A 334 -31.70 -2.52 -4.78
N LEU A 335 -31.94 -3.26 -5.87
CA LEU A 335 -32.50 -4.61 -5.80
C LEU A 335 -31.57 -5.56 -5.04
N LEU A 336 -30.27 -5.52 -5.37
CA LEU A 336 -29.24 -6.34 -4.73
C LEU A 336 -29.06 -5.98 -3.24
N LYS A 337 -29.34 -4.75 -2.81
CA LYS A 337 -29.26 -4.35 -1.39
C LYS A 337 -30.37 -4.96 -0.52
N LYS A 338 -31.44 -5.53 -1.10
CA LYS A 338 -32.55 -6.12 -0.31
C LYS A 338 -32.14 -7.30 0.58
N LYS A 339 -31.12 -8.09 0.19
CA LYS A 339 -30.58 -9.18 1.03
C LYS A 339 -29.38 -8.67 1.85
N LYS A 340 -29.48 -8.69 3.19
CA LYS A 340 -28.48 -8.08 4.10
C LYS A 340 -27.15 -8.84 4.22
N LYS A 341 -27.14 -10.16 3.98
CA LYS A 341 -25.97 -11.02 4.25
C LYS A 341 -24.97 -11.13 3.09
N ARG A 342 -25.43 -10.96 1.84
CA ARG A 342 -24.56 -11.01 0.66
C ARG A 342 -23.68 -9.77 0.57
N ARG A 343 -22.53 -9.90 -0.09
CA ARG A 343 -21.64 -8.79 -0.41
C ARG A 343 -21.74 -8.45 -1.88
N ILE A 344 -21.80 -7.15 -2.18
CA ILE A 344 -21.80 -6.62 -3.54
C ILE A 344 -20.51 -5.83 -3.70
N ILE A 345 -19.63 -6.28 -4.59
CA ILE A 345 -18.31 -5.69 -4.80
C ILE A 345 -18.23 -5.14 -6.21
N LYS A 346 -17.75 -3.91 -6.32
CA LYS A 346 -17.33 -3.30 -7.57
C LYS A 346 -15.81 -3.39 -7.68
N VAL A 347 -15.27 -3.87 -8.80
CA VAL A 347 -13.83 -3.87 -9.05
C VAL A 347 -13.54 -3.05 -10.29
N LYS A 348 -12.75 -1.99 -10.13
CA LYS A 348 -12.27 -1.19 -11.27
C LYS A 348 -11.28 -2.00 -12.11
N GLU A 349 -11.26 -1.73 -13.42
CA GLU A 349 -10.26 -2.28 -14.33
C GLU A 349 -8.85 -1.93 -13.88
N GLY A 350 -7.91 -2.81 -14.22
CA GLY A 350 -6.48 -2.61 -14.05
C GLY A 350 -5.72 -3.92 -14.14
N ASP A 351 -4.43 -3.81 -14.37
CA ASP A 351 -3.60 -4.98 -14.66
C ASP A 351 -3.34 -5.83 -13.43
N PHE A 352 -3.09 -7.11 -13.66
CA PHE A 352 -2.52 -7.99 -12.65
C PHE A 352 -1.01 -7.81 -12.59
N TYR A 353 -0.44 -8.02 -11.41
CA TYR A 353 1.00 -8.07 -11.28
C TYR A 353 1.56 -9.30 -12.01
N SER A 354 2.71 -9.14 -12.66
CA SER A 354 3.31 -10.17 -13.53
C SER A 354 3.89 -11.36 -12.77
N LEU A 355 4.20 -11.19 -11.48
CA LEU A 355 4.76 -12.26 -10.64
C LEU A 355 3.73 -12.77 -9.63
N GLU A 356 3.81 -14.05 -9.34
CA GLU A 356 3.06 -14.73 -8.29
C GLU A 356 4.00 -15.21 -7.18
N TYR A 357 3.49 -15.12 -5.96
CA TYR A 357 4.26 -15.38 -4.75
C TYR A 357 3.58 -16.45 -3.91
N ARG A 358 4.35 -17.47 -3.50
CA ARG A 358 3.88 -18.49 -2.57
C ARG A 358 4.90 -18.68 -1.45
N PHE A 359 4.46 -18.39 -0.23
CA PHE A 359 5.28 -18.66 0.96
C PHE A 359 5.34 -20.17 1.25
N ILE A 360 6.54 -20.64 1.58
CA ILE A 360 6.80 -21.96 2.15
C ILE A 360 7.52 -21.74 3.47
N ASP A 361 6.77 -21.76 4.57
CA ASP A 361 7.23 -21.30 5.89
C ASP A 361 7.84 -19.88 5.84
N ARG A 362 9.17 -19.78 5.88
CA ARG A 362 9.91 -18.51 5.83
C ARG A 362 10.54 -18.24 4.47
N ASP A 363 10.46 -19.19 3.55
CA ASP A 363 10.95 -19.07 2.18
C ASP A 363 9.84 -18.61 1.24
N LEU A 364 10.24 -18.14 0.06
CA LEU A 364 9.34 -17.56 -0.94
C LEU A 364 9.60 -18.20 -2.30
N LEU A 365 8.58 -18.81 -2.88
CA LEU A 365 8.56 -19.15 -4.29
C LEU A 365 8.04 -17.96 -5.09
N VAL A 366 8.75 -17.64 -6.17
CA VAL A 366 8.41 -16.57 -7.11
C VAL A 366 8.34 -17.19 -8.50
N GLN A 367 7.26 -16.92 -9.23
CA GLN A 367 7.08 -17.35 -10.61
C GLN A 367 6.39 -16.25 -11.41
N GLU A 368 6.49 -16.33 -12.74
CA GLU A 368 5.63 -15.52 -13.61
C GLU A 368 4.19 -16.04 -13.55
N ARG A 369 3.25 -15.12 -13.72
CA ARG A 369 1.83 -15.46 -13.88
C ARG A 369 1.63 -16.21 -15.19
N ASP A 370 0.77 -17.22 -15.19
CA ASP A 370 0.39 -17.90 -16.42
C ASP A 370 -0.51 -16.99 -17.27
N THR A 371 0.09 -16.36 -18.28
CA THR A 371 -0.58 -15.51 -19.27
C THR A 371 -0.62 -16.16 -20.65
N ARG A 372 -0.33 -17.46 -20.75
CA ARG A 372 -0.29 -18.15 -22.04
C ARG A 372 -1.65 -18.12 -22.70
N GLU A 373 -1.71 -17.68 -23.95
CA GLU A 373 -2.88 -17.83 -24.81
C GLU A 373 -2.64 -18.97 -25.80
N LEU A 374 -3.50 -20.00 -25.77
CA LEU A 374 -3.47 -21.10 -26.73
C LEU A 374 -3.88 -20.61 -28.12
N LYS A 375 -3.06 -20.91 -29.12
CA LYS A 375 -3.31 -20.54 -30.51
C LYS A 375 -3.60 -21.77 -31.36
N ARG A 376 -4.25 -21.54 -32.51
CA ARG A 376 -4.52 -22.61 -33.49
C ARG A 376 -3.28 -23.39 -33.93
N GLU A 377 -2.14 -22.70 -34.01
CA GLU A 377 -0.83 -23.27 -34.38
C GLU A 377 -0.22 -24.19 -33.31
N ASP A 378 -0.64 -24.05 -32.05
CA ASP A 378 -0.24 -24.94 -30.95
C ASP A 378 -0.99 -26.29 -31.01
N LEU A 379 -2.07 -26.35 -31.78
CA LEU A 379 -2.99 -27.48 -31.80
C LEU A 379 -2.79 -28.38 -33.02
N ARG A 380 -2.71 -29.68 -32.75
CA ARG A 380 -2.66 -30.73 -33.77
C ARG A 380 -3.78 -31.74 -33.54
N VAL A 381 -4.60 -31.94 -34.57
CA VAL A 381 -5.57 -33.04 -34.60
C VAL A 381 -4.80 -34.35 -34.75
N VAL A 382 -4.86 -35.20 -33.75
CA VAL A 382 -4.15 -36.49 -33.72
C VAL A 382 -4.98 -37.64 -34.30
N ALA A 383 -6.31 -37.55 -34.24
CA ALA A 383 -7.26 -38.52 -34.79
C ALA A 383 -8.66 -37.89 -34.95
N GLY A 384 -9.48 -38.47 -35.84
CA GLY A 384 -10.88 -38.06 -36.06
C GLY A 384 -11.07 -36.92 -37.05
N GLU A 385 -12.33 -36.70 -37.46
CA GLU A 385 -12.76 -35.49 -38.16
C GLU A 385 -13.17 -34.43 -37.13
N PHE A 386 -12.93 -33.16 -37.44
CA PHE A 386 -13.13 -32.06 -36.50
C PHE A 386 -13.78 -30.87 -37.21
N ASP A 387 -14.73 -30.21 -36.54
CA ASP A 387 -15.32 -28.96 -36.99
C ASP A 387 -14.46 -27.79 -36.46
N GLU A 388 -14.10 -26.84 -37.32
CA GLU A 388 -13.32 -25.67 -36.92
C GLU A 388 -14.04 -24.83 -35.83
N ASN A 389 -15.37 -24.89 -35.74
CA ASN A 389 -16.11 -24.20 -34.68
C ASN A 389 -15.82 -24.74 -33.27
N TRP A 390 -15.35 -25.98 -33.13
CA TRP A 390 -15.03 -26.57 -31.83
C TRP A 390 -13.76 -25.96 -31.21
N PHE A 391 -12.92 -25.28 -32.00
CA PHE A 391 -11.73 -24.62 -31.44
C PHE A 391 -12.11 -23.53 -30.44
N GLU A 392 -13.26 -22.87 -30.60
CA GLU A 392 -13.76 -21.89 -29.63
C GLU A 392 -14.00 -22.54 -28.25
N ASP A 393 -14.58 -23.74 -28.22
CA ASP A 393 -14.77 -24.50 -26.98
C ASP A 393 -13.42 -24.99 -26.39
N VAL A 394 -12.46 -25.34 -27.25
CA VAL A 394 -11.10 -25.72 -26.82
C VAL A 394 -10.38 -24.52 -26.19
N TYR A 395 -10.43 -23.33 -26.80
CA TYR A 395 -9.84 -22.12 -26.24
C TYR A 395 -10.53 -21.70 -24.95
N PHE A 396 -11.85 -21.82 -24.87
CA PHE A 396 -12.60 -21.62 -23.64
C PHE A 396 -12.11 -22.58 -22.54
N GLY A 397 -12.03 -23.88 -22.83
CA GLY A 397 -11.55 -24.90 -21.90
C GLY A 397 -10.12 -24.64 -21.42
N ASP A 398 -9.20 -24.29 -22.32
CA ASP A 398 -7.81 -23.98 -21.99
C ASP A 398 -7.68 -22.76 -21.04
N LYS A 399 -8.49 -21.73 -21.23
CA LYS A 399 -8.52 -20.59 -20.30
C LYS A 399 -9.04 -20.99 -18.92
N VAL A 400 -10.11 -21.78 -18.87
CA VAL A 400 -10.73 -22.20 -17.60
C VAL A 400 -9.85 -23.17 -16.82
N ILE A 401 -9.20 -24.13 -17.50
CA ILE A 401 -8.45 -25.21 -16.84
C ILE A 401 -7.25 -24.70 -16.04
N LYS A 402 -6.68 -23.53 -16.39
CA LYS A 402 -5.64 -22.83 -15.62
C LYS A 402 -6.03 -22.58 -14.15
N TYR A 403 -7.32 -22.44 -13.87
CA TYR A 403 -7.83 -22.10 -12.54
C TYR A 403 -8.38 -23.30 -11.77
N VAL A 404 -8.37 -24.49 -12.37
CA VAL A 404 -8.74 -25.74 -11.71
C VAL A 404 -7.50 -26.36 -11.07
N LYS A 405 -7.63 -26.96 -9.89
CA LYS A 405 -6.48 -27.58 -9.20
C LYS A 405 -6.04 -28.85 -9.94
N SER A 406 -4.75 -28.95 -10.27
CA SER A 406 -4.20 -30.13 -10.92
C SER A 406 -4.34 -31.39 -10.04
N ASN A 407 -4.67 -32.56 -10.60
CA ASN A 407 -4.92 -32.81 -12.02
C ASN A 407 -6.35 -32.41 -12.41
N ALA A 408 -6.48 -31.68 -13.51
CA ALA A 408 -7.73 -31.15 -14.04
C ALA A 408 -7.87 -31.52 -15.51
#